data_AF-A0A643F659-F1
#
_entry.id   AF-A0A643F659-F1
#
_cell.length_a   1.000
_cell.length_b   1.000
_cell.length_c   1.000
_cell.angle_alpha   90.00
_cell.angle_beta   90.00
_cell.angle_gamma   90.00
#
_symmetry.space_group_name_H-M   'P 1'
#
loop_
_entity.id
_entity.type
_entity.pdbx_description
1 polymer ?
#
loop_
_entity_poly.entity_id
_entity_poly.type
_entity_poly.pdbx_seq_one_letter_code
_entity_poly.pdbx_strand_id
1 'polypeptide(L)'
;MDDYERYATGLMIVFGALIVGALMAANLYHGDKPGFLFALGAAVVAWFSAFAVLFDKPRIYGVMIAIAIGLVAASIGAFVT
;
A
#
# COMPACT_ATOMS: atom_id res chain seq x y z
N MET A 1 -3.84 25.66 -0.97
CA MET A 1 -3.01 24.48 -1.25
C MET A 1 -1.95 24.95 -2.20
N ASP A 2 -0.70 24.93 -1.77
CA ASP A 2 0.42 25.38 -2.59
C ASP A 2 0.60 24.40 -3.75
N ASP A 3 1.00 24.86 -4.95
CA ASP A 3 1.18 23.98 -6.11
C ASP A 3 2.18 22.86 -5.80
N TYR A 4 3.14 23.15 -4.91
CA TYR A 4 4.09 22.19 -4.36
C TYR A 4 3.42 21.05 -3.58
N GLU A 5 2.43 21.33 -2.72
CA GLU A 5 1.72 20.31 -1.94
C GLU A 5 0.91 19.39 -2.84
N ARG A 6 0.28 19.95 -3.88
CA ARG A 6 -0.48 19.18 -4.87
C ARG A 6 0.43 18.27 -5.68
N TYR A 7 1.61 18.77 -6.07
CA TYR A 7 2.61 17.97 -6.78
C TYR A 7 3.15 16.83 -5.89
N ALA A 8 3.51 17.13 -4.63
CA ALA A 8 3.98 16.13 -3.68
C ALA A 8 2.93 15.04 -3.42
N THR A 9 1.66 15.42 -3.26
CA THR A 9 0.54 14.48 -3.10
C THR A 9 0.39 13.57 -4.32
N GLY A 10 0.47 14.16 -5.53
CA GLY A 10 0.44 13.39 -6.77
C GLY A 10 1.59 12.39 -6.86
N LEU A 11 2.81 12.79 -6.48
CA LEU A 11 3.98 11.93 -6.45
C LEU A 11 3.78 10.74 -5.48
N MET A 12 3.29 11.01 -4.27
CA MET A 12 3.03 9.99 -3.26
C MET A 12 2.03 8.93 -3.75
N ILE A 13 0.98 9.35 -4.44
CA ILE A 13 -0.03 8.43 -5.00
C ILE A 13 0.58 7.58 -6.13
N VAL A 14 1.29 8.22 -7.07
CA VAL A 14 1.87 7.53 -8.24
C VAL A 14 2.93 6.52 -7.80
N PHE A 15 3.89 6.94 -6.98
CA PHE A 15 4.93 6.04 -6.48
C PHE A 15 4.37 4.96 -5.56
N GLY A 16 3.39 5.27 -4.72
CA GLY A 16 2.71 4.27 -3.89
C GLY A 16 2.04 3.17 -4.72
N ALA A 17 1.30 3.56 -5.77
CA ALA A 17 0.67 2.62 -6.69
C ALA A 17 1.71 1.78 -7.46
N LEU A 18 2.81 2.41 -7.91
CA LEU A 18 3.89 1.72 -8.62
C LEU A 18 4.60 0.69 -7.73
N ILE A 19 4.92 1.02 -6.48
CA ILE A 19 5.62 0.11 -5.56
C ILE A 19 4.77 -1.13 -5.30
N VAL A 20 3.49 -0.94 -4.96
CA VAL A 20 2.58 -2.04 -4.62
C VAL A 20 2.25 -2.88 -5.87
N GLY A 21 2.08 -2.23 -7.03
CA GLY A 21 1.88 -2.90 -8.32
C GLY A 21 3.10 -3.71 -8.77
N ALA A 22 4.31 -3.16 -8.61
CA ALA A 22 5.56 -3.86 -8.91
C ALA A 22 5.77 -5.06 -7.98
N LEU A 23 5.42 -4.94 -6.70
CA LEU A 23 5.49 -6.05 -5.75
C LEU A 23 4.52 -7.18 -6.11
N MET A 24 3.29 -6.84 -6.55
CA MET A 24 2.36 -7.84 -7.08
C MET A 24 2.91 -8.52 -8.33
N ALA A 25 3.49 -7.77 -9.27
CA ALA A 25 4.08 -8.32 -10.49
C ALA A 25 5.28 -9.24 -10.21
N ALA A 26 6.13 -8.87 -9.25
CA ALA A 26 7.28 -9.67 -8.84
C ALA A 26 6.86 -11.02 -8.25
N ASN A 27 5.88 -11.01 -7.34
CA ASN A 27 5.32 -12.24 -6.75
C ASN A 27 4.61 -13.11 -7.79
N LEU A 28 3.90 -12.49 -8.75
CA LEU A 28 3.26 -13.21 -9.85
C LEU A 28 4.29 -13.92 -10.74
N TYR A 29 5.43 -13.28 -11.01
CA TYR A 29 6.52 -13.87 -11.80
C TYR A 29 7.17 -15.07 -11.10
N HIS A 30 7.30 -15.03 -9.77
CA HIS A 30 7.89 -16.13 -8.99
C HIS A 30 6.91 -17.28 -8.69
N GLY A 31 5.62 -17.09 -8.99
CA GLY A 31 4.58 -18.10 -8.72
C GLY A 31 4.12 -18.12 -7.26
N ASP A 32 4.57 -17.17 -6.44
CA ASP A 32 4.25 -17.07 -5.02
C ASP A 32 2.87 -16.45 -4.79
N LYS A 33 1.88 -17.35 -4.80
CA LYS A 33 0.49 -17.05 -4.44
C LYS A 33 0.34 -16.32 -3.09
N PRO A 34 1.01 -16.71 -1.99
CA PRO A 34 0.83 -16.02 -0.72
C PRO A 34 1.39 -14.59 -0.77
N GLY A 35 2.58 -14.39 -1.34
CA GLY A 35 3.20 -13.07 -1.46
C GLY A 35 2.38 -12.09 -2.31
N PHE A 36 1.74 -12.59 -3.39
CA PHE A 36 0.78 -11.81 -4.19
C PHE A 36 -0.45 -11.39 -3.37
N LEU A 37 -1.05 -12.31 -2.61
CA LEU A 37 -2.24 -12.02 -1.79
C LEU A 37 -1.94 -11.01 -0.68
N PHE A 38 -0.74 -11.04 -0.09
CA PHE A 38 -0.31 -10.03 0.88
C PHE A 38 -0.13 -8.64 0.25
N ALA A 39 0.47 -8.56 -0.96
CA ALA A 39 0.60 -7.30 -1.69
C ALA A 39 -0.76 -6.73 -2.12
N LEU A 40 -1.68 -7.59 -2.58
CA LEU A 40 -3.05 -7.22 -2.90
C LEU A 40 -3.81 -6.75 -1.66
N GLY A 41 -3.67 -7.47 -0.54
CA GLY A 41 -4.27 -7.09 0.74
C GLY A 41 -3.77 -5.73 1.23
N ALA A 42 -2.48 -5.45 1.10
CA ALA A 42 -1.91 -4.14 1.42
C ALA A 42 -2.53 -3.02 0.57
N ALA A 43 -2.69 -3.25 -0.74
CA ALA A 43 -3.31 -2.30 -1.65
C ALA A 43 -4.76 -1.98 -1.25
N VAL A 44 -5.53 -3.02 -0.91
CA VAL A 44 -6.93 -2.89 -0.48
C VAL A 44 -7.02 -2.12 0.84
N VAL A 45 -6.19 -2.44 1.84
CA VAL A 45 -6.17 -1.74 3.13
C VAL A 45 -5.76 -0.28 2.95
N ALA A 46 -4.76 0.00 2.11
CA ALA A 46 -4.35 1.35 1.78
C ALA A 46 -5.48 2.15 1.10
N TRP A 47 -6.23 1.52 0.19
CA TRP A 47 -7.41 2.14 -0.42
C TRP A 47 -8.50 2.44 0.62
N PHE A 48 -8.78 1.49 1.52
CA PHE A 48 -9.77 1.71 2.58
C PHE A 48 -9.36 2.82 3.57
N SER A 49 -8.06 3.04 3.77
CA SER A 49 -7.56 4.13 4.61
C SER A 49 -8.00 5.51 4.10
N ALA A 50 -8.22 5.68 2.79
CA ALA A 50 -8.72 6.93 2.22
C ALA A 50 -10.14 7.28 2.71
N PHE A 51 -11.00 6.29 2.96
CA PHE A 51 -12.31 6.52 3.58
C PHE A 51 -12.16 6.92 5.06
N ALA A 52 -11.18 6.38 5.78
CA ALA A 52 -10.94 6.77 7.17
C ALA A 52 -10.51 8.25 7.30
N VAL A 53 -9.78 8.77 6.30
CA VAL A 53 -9.49 10.21 6.18
C VAL A 53 -10.77 11.01 5.94
N LEU A 54 -11.64 10.55 5.04
CA LEU A 54 -12.91 11.22 4.75
C LEU A 54 -13.83 11.37 5.98
N PHE A 55 -13.74 10.42 6.92
CA PHE A 55 -14.53 10.44 8.16
C PHE A 55 -13.84 11.17 9.34
N ASP A 56 -12.74 11.90 9.11
CA ASP A 56 -11.98 12.64 10.14
C ASP A 56 -11.63 11.78 11.38
N LYS A 57 -11.33 10.49 11.17
CA LYS A 57 -10.89 9.57 12.25
C LYS A 57 -9.39 9.28 12.13
N PRO A 58 -8.51 10.19 12.62
CA PRO A 58 -7.06 10.07 12.45
C PRO A 58 -6.48 8.81 13.10
N ARG A 59 -7.12 8.33 14.18
CA ARG A 59 -6.70 7.11 14.87
C ARG A 59 -6.92 5.85 14.04
N ILE A 60 -8.02 5.78 13.28
CA ILE A 60 -8.32 4.64 12.41
C ILE A 60 -7.39 4.67 11.19
N TYR A 61 -7.19 5.85 10.60
CA TYR A 61 -6.26 6.05 9.49
C TYR A 61 -4.84 5.54 9.82
N GLY A 62 -4.28 5.93 10.97
CA GLY A 62 -2.95 5.48 11.37
C GLY A 62 -2.84 3.96 11.56
N VAL A 63 -3.86 3.32 12.13
CA VAL A 63 -3.91 1.86 12.28
C VAL A 63 -3.96 1.16 10.92
N MET A 64 -4.73 1.67 9.96
CA MET A 64 -4.82 1.07 8.63
C MET A 64 -3.49 1.17 7.86
N ILE A 65 -2.76 2.28 8.00
CA ILE A 65 -1.42 2.42 7.42
C ILE A 65 -0.45 1.42 8.05
N ALA A 66 -0.45 1.28 9.38
CA ALA A 66 0.43 0.32 10.04
C ALA A 66 0.17 -1.13 9.57
N ILE A 67 -1.10 -1.50 9.37
CA ILE A 67 -1.48 -2.80 8.82
C ILE A 67 -1.00 -2.95 7.37
N ALA A 68 -1.16 -1.91 6.53
CA ALA A 68 -0.69 -1.95 5.15
C ALA A 68 0.82 -2.13 5.07
N ILE A 69 1.59 -1.43 5.91
CA ILE A 69 3.05 -1.60 6.02
C ILE A 69 3.40 -3.03 6.42
N GLY A 70 2.70 -3.60 7.40
CA GLY A 70 2.90 -4.98 7.83
C GLY A 70 2.64 -6.01 6.72
N LEU A 71 1.59 -5.80 5.92
CA LEU A 71 1.25 -6.66 4.79
C LEU A 71 2.29 -6.56 3.65
N VAL A 72 2.80 -5.36 3.36
CA VAL A 72 3.91 -5.18 2.41
C VAL A 72 5.17 -5.88 2.91
N ALA A 73 5.53 -5.70 4.18
CA ALA A 73 6.69 -6.37 4.77
C ALA A 73 6.55 -7.90 4.75
N ALA A 74 5.34 -8.43 5.00
CA ALA A 74 5.05 -9.86 4.92
C ALA A 74 5.13 -10.38 3.48
N SER A 75 4.68 -9.61 2.49
CA SER A 75 4.82 -9.94 1.06
C SER A 75 6.29 -10.00 0.64
N ILE A 76 7.11 -9.04 1.09
CA ILE A 76 8.56 -9.06 0.86
C ILE A 76 9.21 -10.26 1.55
N GLY A 77 8.84 -10.53 2.82
CA GLY A 77 9.35 -11.68 3.56
C GLY A 77 9.04 -13.00 2.86
N ALA A 78 7.80 -13.18 2.38
CA ALA A 78 7.38 -14.38 1.65
C ALA A 78 8.07 -14.54 0.30
N PHE A 79 8.51 -13.45 -0.33
CA PHE A 79 9.23 -13.47 -1.59
C PHE A 79 10.72 -13.84 -1.44
N VAL A 80 11.32 -13.55 -0.29
CA VAL A 80 12.77 -13.76 -0.04
C VAL A 80 13.05 -15.13 0.63
N THR A 81 12.02 -15.81 1.13
CA THR A 81 12.11 -17.16 1.74
C THR A 81 11.91 -18.27 0.72
#